data_AF-A0A7W1VRB4-F1
#
_entry.id   AF-A0A7W1VRB4-F1
#
_cell.length_a   1.000
_cell.length_b   1.000
_cell.length_c   1.000
_cell.angle_alpha   90.00
_cell.angle_beta   90.00
_cell.angle_gamma   90.00
#
_symmetry.space_group_name_H-M   'P 1'
#
loop_
_entity.id
_entity.type
_entity.pdbx_description
1 polymer ?
#
loop_
_entity_poly.entity_id
_entity_poly.type
_entity_poly.pdbx_seq_one_letter_code
_entity_poly.pdbx_strand_id
1 'polypeptide(L)'
;MVSEPLHKFCHSHHEYCAPRTLSILKTRVRLLFGEIKAARSAGATDEELAAPRDFQRKAQFYLDFIEAENSMGFHAPQEAVRILGESINFSRKGQMALRKKPDATKVNTQSARQK
;
A
#
# COMPACT_ATOMS: atom_id res chain seq x y z
N MET A 1 -23.80 -27.20 -34.32
CA MET A 1 -24.17 -27.52 -32.93
C MET A 1 -22.89 -27.52 -32.10
N VAL A 2 -22.70 -26.45 -31.35
CA VAL A 2 -21.57 -26.23 -30.46
C VAL A 2 -21.75 -27.08 -29.20
N SER A 3 -20.72 -27.82 -28.80
CA SER A 3 -20.65 -28.48 -27.50
C SER A 3 -19.36 -28.05 -26.83
N GLU A 4 -19.47 -27.04 -25.98
CA GLU A 4 -18.44 -26.66 -25.02
C GLU A 4 -18.31 -27.73 -23.94
N PRO A 5 -17.10 -28.08 -23.47
CA PRO A 5 -16.95 -28.75 -22.21
C PRO A 5 -16.88 -27.71 -21.09
N LEU A 6 -18.04 -27.46 -20.47
CA LEU A 6 -18.14 -27.01 -19.08
C LEU A 6 -17.38 -28.00 -18.17
N HIS A 7 -16.83 -27.48 -17.08
CA HIS A 7 -16.17 -28.18 -15.97
C HIS A 7 -14.69 -28.58 -16.14
N LYS A 8 -13.82 -27.57 -15.98
CA LYS A 8 -12.68 -27.70 -15.03
C LYS A 8 -12.66 -26.50 -14.09
N PHE A 9 -13.69 -26.40 -13.26
CA PHE A 9 -13.64 -25.58 -12.05
C PHE A 9 -12.75 -26.32 -11.05
N CYS A 10 -11.49 -25.90 -10.96
CA CYS A 10 -10.52 -26.47 -10.05
C CYS A 10 -10.90 -26.06 -8.62
N HIS A 11 -11.66 -26.91 -7.93
CA HIS A 11 -11.80 -26.87 -6.48
C HIS A 11 -10.56 -27.48 -5.83
N SER A 12 -9.53 -26.67 -5.61
CA SER A 12 -8.43 -26.96 -4.70
C SER A 12 -8.17 -25.71 -3.85
N HIS A 13 -9.05 -25.51 -2.86
CA HIS A 13 -9.15 -24.28 -2.07
C HIS A 13 -8.03 -24.03 -1.05
N HIS A 14 -6.92 -24.78 -1.05
CA HIS A 14 -5.91 -24.66 0.01
C HIS A 14 -4.48 -24.36 -0.43
N GLU A 15 -4.14 -24.41 -1.73
CA GLU A 15 -2.73 -24.30 -2.16
C GLU A 15 -2.35 -23.05 -2.99
N TYR A 16 -3.31 -22.16 -3.30
CA TYR A 16 -3.06 -20.98 -4.16
C TYR A 16 -3.20 -19.60 -3.48
N CYS A 17 -3.22 -19.53 -2.14
CA CYS A 17 -3.51 -18.28 -1.43
C CYS A 17 -2.28 -17.35 -1.22
N ALA A 18 -1.07 -17.91 -1.05
CA ALA A 18 0.12 -17.13 -0.69
C ALA A 18 0.62 -16.13 -1.77
N PRO A 19 0.82 -16.51 -3.06
CA PRO A 19 1.44 -15.61 -4.03
C PRO A 19 0.52 -14.46 -4.49
N ARG A 20 -0.79 -14.70 -4.56
CA ARG A 20 -1.77 -13.66 -4.94
C ARG A 20 -1.92 -12.59 -3.87
N THR A 21 -1.94 -13.00 -2.61
CA THR A 21 -2.05 -12.10 -1.45
C THR A 21 -0.84 -11.17 -1.43
N LEU A 22 0.37 -11.71 -1.55
CA LEU A 22 1.59 -10.92 -1.56
C LEU A 22 1.63 -9.85 -2.67
N SER A 23 1.17 -10.18 -3.89
CA SER A 23 1.12 -9.24 -5.02
C SER A 23 0.24 -8.01 -4.76
N ILE A 24 -0.93 -8.21 -4.16
CA ILE A 24 -1.85 -7.12 -3.80
C ILE A 24 -1.19 -6.20 -2.75
N LEU A 25 -0.48 -6.78 -1.79
CA LEU A 25 0.18 -6.06 -0.70
C LEU A 25 1.39 -5.26 -1.17
N LYS A 26 2.22 -5.87 -2.03
CA LYS A 26 3.29 -5.19 -2.77
C LYS A 26 2.78 -3.94 -3.47
N THR A 27 1.63 -4.06 -4.13
CA THR A 27 1.01 -2.93 -4.83
C THR A 27 0.62 -1.84 -3.84
N ARG A 28 0.10 -2.18 -2.65
CA ARG A 28 -0.27 -1.19 -1.63
C ARG A 28 0.91 -0.37 -1.12
N VAL A 29 2.03 -1.04 -0.84
CA VAL A 29 3.27 -0.36 -0.39
C VAL A 29 3.82 0.53 -1.51
N ARG A 30 3.81 0.03 -2.75
CA ARG A 30 4.23 0.81 -3.94
C ARG A 30 3.37 2.06 -4.14
N LEU A 31 2.05 1.96 -3.96
CA LEU A 31 1.13 3.09 -4.07
C LEU A 31 1.46 4.17 -3.04
N LEU A 32 1.67 3.79 -1.77
CA LEU A 32 2.08 4.76 -0.74
C LEU A 32 3.39 5.46 -1.12
N PHE A 33 4.38 4.72 -1.60
CA PHE A 33 5.64 5.31 -2.05
C PHE A 33 5.44 6.31 -3.22
N GLY A 34 4.57 5.98 -4.17
CA GLY A 34 4.18 6.87 -5.25
C GLY A 34 3.49 8.14 -4.76
N GLU A 35 2.57 8.03 -3.81
CA GLU A 35 1.88 9.17 -3.19
C GLU A 35 2.86 10.09 -2.43
N ILE A 36 3.83 9.53 -1.69
CA ILE A 36 4.89 10.31 -1.03
C ILE A 36 5.74 11.07 -2.04
N LYS A 37 6.10 10.42 -3.17
CA LYS A 37 6.83 11.08 -4.25
C LYS A 37 6.03 12.23 -4.86
N ALA A 38 4.74 12.00 -5.15
CA ALA A 38 3.86 13.03 -5.69
C ALA A 38 3.72 14.22 -4.74
N ALA A 39 3.55 13.97 -3.44
CA ALA A 39 3.47 15.02 -2.42
C ALA A 39 4.77 15.84 -2.33
N ARG A 40 5.94 15.19 -2.41
CA ARG A 40 7.24 15.89 -2.46
C ARG A 40 7.34 16.77 -3.71
N SER A 41 6.94 16.26 -4.88
CA SER A 41 6.94 17.04 -6.12
C SER A 41 5.94 18.20 -6.09
N ALA A 42 4.87 18.10 -5.31
CA ALA A 42 3.91 19.18 -5.07
C ALA A 42 4.39 20.23 -4.05
N GLY A 43 5.59 20.06 -3.48
CA GLY A 43 6.20 21.04 -2.56
C GLY A 43 5.98 20.76 -1.07
N ALA A 44 5.53 19.55 -0.70
CA ALA A 44 5.44 19.18 0.72
C ALA A 44 6.82 19.21 1.39
N THR A 45 6.89 19.74 2.62
CA THR A 45 8.15 19.86 3.37
C THR A 45 8.61 18.51 3.90
N ASP A 46 9.89 18.41 4.30
CA ASP A 46 10.40 17.16 4.85
C ASP A 46 9.74 16.80 6.19
N GLU A 47 9.31 17.79 6.98
CA GLU A 47 8.54 17.60 8.21
C GLU A 47 7.14 17.04 7.93
N GLU A 48 6.51 17.47 6.83
CA GLU A 48 5.22 16.95 6.40
C GLU A 48 5.31 15.51 5.92
N LEU A 49 6.45 15.15 5.30
CA LEU A 49 6.71 13.82 4.77
C LEU A 49 7.32 12.85 5.79
N ALA A 50 7.75 13.31 6.96
CA ALA A 50 8.40 12.49 7.99
C ALA A 50 7.52 11.29 8.39
N ALA A 51 6.30 11.54 8.85
CA ALA A 51 5.38 10.49 9.30
C ALA A 51 4.95 9.52 8.18
N PRO A 52 4.56 9.97 6.97
CA PRO A 52 4.33 9.07 5.84
C PRO A 52 5.53 8.18 5.49
N ARG A 53 6.76 8.72 5.52
CA ARG A 53 7.99 7.97 5.25
C ARG A 53 8.26 6.93 6.33
N ASP A 54 8.02 7.24 7.60
CA ASP A 54 8.12 6.27 8.71
C ASP A 54 7.16 5.11 8.53
N PHE A 55 5.90 5.39 8.18
CA PHE A 55 4.93 4.35 7.92
C PHE A 55 5.26 3.51 6.68
N GLN A 56 5.81 4.14 5.63
CA GLN A 56 6.28 3.42 4.45
C GLN A 56 7.43 2.45 4.80
N ARG A 57 8.42 2.90 5.58
CA ARG A 57 9.53 2.04 6.05
C ARG A 57 9.02 0.82 6.81
N LYS A 58 8.08 1.01 7.74
CA LYS A 58 7.46 -0.09 8.50
C LYS A 58 6.70 -1.05 7.60
N ALA A 59 5.88 -0.52 6.69
CA ALA A 59 5.10 -1.34 5.77
C ALA A 59 6.00 -2.19 4.86
N GLN A 60 7.09 -1.61 4.37
CA GLN A 60 8.08 -2.30 3.54
C GLN A 60 8.81 -3.39 4.33
N PHE A 61 9.24 -3.12 5.56
CA PHE A 61 9.90 -4.12 6.40
C PHE A 61 9.07 -5.39 6.62
N TYR A 62 7.78 -5.25 6.96
CA TYR A 62 6.90 -6.41 7.17
C TYR A 62 6.65 -7.20 5.88
N LEU A 63 6.62 -6.51 4.75
CA LEU A 63 6.48 -7.14 3.44
C LEU A 63 7.74 -7.94 3.09
N ASP A 64 8.91 -7.31 3.21
CA ASP A 64 10.21 -7.92 2.92
C ASP A 64 10.50 -9.11 3.83
N PHE A 65 10.05 -9.05 5.10
CA PHE A 65 10.18 -10.15 6.04
C PHE A 65 9.52 -11.44 5.54
N ILE A 66 8.31 -11.34 5.00
CA ILE A 66 7.59 -12.49 4.44
C ILE A 66 8.18 -12.92 3.09
N GLU A 67 8.70 -12.00 2.29
CA GLU A 67 9.37 -12.31 1.02
C GLU A 67 10.70 -13.04 1.20
N ALA A 68 11.45 -12.69 2.25
CA ALA A 68 12.70 -13.35 2.60
C ALA A 68 12.48 -14.74 3.22
N GLU A 69 11.25 -15.06 3.61
CA GLU A 69 10.88 -16.34 4.21
C GLU A 69 10.63 -17.37 3.08
N ASN A 70 11.56 -18.32 2.92
CA ASN A 70 11.57 -19.26 1.79
C ASN A 70 10.34 -20.18 1.73
N SER A 71 9.53 -20.29 2.80
CA SER A 71 8.29 -21.07 2.82
C SER A 71 7.04 -20.23 2.56
N MET A 72 7.18 -18.91 2.41
CA MET A 72 6.11 -17.95 2.10
C MET A 72 4.88 -18.08 3.01
N GLY A 73 5.11 -18.40 4.29
CA GLY A 73 4.08 -18.59 5.30
C GLY A 73 3.57 -20.03 5.45
N PHE A 74 4.14 -21.04 4.79
CA PHE A 74 3.70 -22.42 4.93
C PHE A 74 3.88 -22.96 6.37
N HIS A 75 5.00 -22.64 7.02
CA HIS A 75 5.26 -23.09 8.39
C HIS A 75 4.42 -22.39 9.46
N ALA A 76 3.90 -21.18 9.17
CA ALA A 76 3.13 -20.39 10.11
C ALA A 76 2.10 -19.50 9.38
N PRO A 77 1.06 -20.08 8.76
CA PRO A 77 0.19 -19.33 7.85
C PRO A 77 -0.60 -18.23 8.55
N GLN A 78 -1.01 -18.43 9.80
CA GLN A 78 -1.71 -17.41 10.59
C GLN A 78 -0.79 -16.23 10.91
N GLU A 79 0.48 -16.51 11.21
CA GLU A 79 1.47 -15.49 11.53
C GLU A 79 1.84 -14.68 10.28
N ALA A 80 2.00 -15.34 9.14
CA ALA A 80 2.20 -14.68 7.86
C ALA A 80 1.06 -13.71 7.54
N VAL A 81 -0.21 -14.14 7.72
CA VAL A 81 -1.37 -13.27 7.52
C VAL A 81 -1.37 -12.08 8.50
N ARG A 82 -1.00 -12.30 9.77
CA ARG A 82 -0.90 -11.21 10.77
C ARG A 82 0.13 -10.16 10.36
N ILE A 83 1.32 -10.60 9.95
CA ILE A 83 2.42 -9.73 9.52
C ILE A 83 2.05 -8.95 8.25
N LEU A 84 1.47 -9.64 7.26
CA LEU A 84 0.96 -9.03 6.04
C LEU A 84 -0.16 -8.02 6.35
N GLY A 85 -1.03 -8.32 7.32
CA GLY A 85 -2.04 -7.39 7.82
C GLY A 85 -1.44 -6.11 8.41
N GLU A 86 -0.33 -6.21 9.15
CA GLU A 86 0.39 -5.03 9.65
C GLU A 86 1.01 -4.21 8.51
N SER A 87 1.55 -4.85 7.47
CA SER A 87 2.03 -4.13 6.28
C SER A 87 0.93 -3.29 5.62
N ILE A 88 -0.30 -3.83 5.51
CA ILE A 88 -1.48 -3.08 5.02
C ILE A 88 -1.81 -1.92 5.95
N ASN A 89 -1.86 -2.19 7.25
CA ASN A 89 -2.23 -1.22 8.27
C ASN A 89 -1.30 -0.02 8.22
N PHE A 90 0.02 -0.25 8.19
CA PHE A 90 1.01 0.83 8.05
C PHE A 90 0.91 1.54 6.71
N SER A 91 0.69 0.83 5.62
CA SER A 91 0.44 1.47 4.31
C SER A 91 -0.74 2.44 4.39
N ARG A 92 -1.87 2.02 4.98
CA ARG A 92 -3.05 2.86 5.16
C ARG A 92 -2.79 4.05 6.08
N LYS A 93 -2.08 3.85 7.20
CA LYS A 93 -1.68 4.93 8.12
C LYS A 93 -0.81 5.97 7.41
N GLY A 94 0.14 5.54 6.55
CA GLY A 94 0.95 6.43 5.72
C GLY A 94 0.11 7.27 4.77
N GLN A 95 -0.85 6.65 4.07
CA GLN A 95 -1.75 7.37 3.17
C GLN A 95 -2.65 8.37 3.92
N MET A 96 -3.14 7.99 5.10
CA MET A 96 -3.93 8.89 5.95
C MET A 96 -3.08 10.05 6.48
N ALA A 97 -1.80 9.83 6.78
CA ALA A 97 -0.89 10.89 7.20
C ALA A 97 -0.66 11.92 6.08
N LEU A 98 -0.64 11.50 4.81
CA LEU A 98 -0.61 12.40 3.66
C LEU A 98 -1.92 13.19 3.51
N ARG A 99 -3.07 12.53 3.68
CA ARG A 99 -4.40 13.13 3.49
C ARG A 99 -4.87 14.02 4.64
N LYS A 100 -4.30 13.88 5.84
CA LYS A 100 -4.60 14.78 6.97
C LYS A 100 -3.96 16.16 6.80
N LYS A 101 -3.13 16.38 5.76
CA LYS A 101 -2.42 17.65 5.53
C LYS A 101 -2.59 18.29 4.13
N PRO A 102 -3.77 18.34 3.49
CA PRO A 102 -4.03 19.35 2.46
C PRO A 102 -4.57 20.61 3.14
N ASP A 103 -3.74 21.34 3.88
CA ASP A 103 -4.04 22.75 4.14
C ASP A 103 -2.77 23.57 4.42
N ALA A 104 -2.12 23.95 3.33
CA ALA A 104 -1.36 25.17 3.25
C ALA A 104 -2.01 26.01 2.15
N THR A 105 -3.10 26.70 2.51
CA THR A 105 -3.51 28.00 2.00
C THR A 105 -2.56 28.58 0.93
N LYS A 106 -2.76 28.17 -0.31
CA LYS A 106 -2.22 28.83 -1.51
C LYS A 106 -3.35 29.03 -2.51
N VAL A 107 -4.39 29.72 -2.06
CA VAL A 107 -5.21 30.54 -2.96
C VAL A 107 -4.84 31.98 -2.66
N ASN A 108 -3.68 32.39 -3.16
CA ASN A 108 -3.33 33.79 -3.27
C ASN A 108 -4.07 34.36 -4.48
N THR A 109 -5.33 34.74 -4.30
CA THR A 109 -6.02 35.72 -5.16
C THR A 109 -6.12 37.04 -4.39
N GLN A 110 -4.97 37.52 -3.88
CA GLN A 110 -4.78 38.96 -3.78
C GLN A 110 -4.43 39.47 -5.18
N SER A 111 -5.46 39.77 -5.98
CA SER A 111 -5.32 40.71 -7.09
C SER A 111 -6.59 41.55 -7.17
N ALA A 112 -6.37 42.85 -6.99
CA ALA A 112 -7.21 43.94 -7.47
C ALA A 112 -8.60 44.12 -6.84
N ARG A 113 -8.59 44.50 -5.55
CA ARG A 113 -9.34 45.68 -5.13
C ARG A 113 -8.70 46.91 -5.79
N GLN A 114 -9.07 47.21 -7.03
CA GLN A 114 -8.81 48.51 -7.66
C GLN A 114 -10.16 49.22 -7.79
N LYS A 115 -10.26 50.33 -7.08
CA LYS A 115 -11.30 51.34 -7.29
C LYS A 115 -11.16 51.94 -8.68
#